data_AF-A0AAV4HWX2-F1
#
_entry.id   AF-A0AAV4HWX2-F1
#
_cell.length_a   1.000
_cell.length_b   1.000
_cell.length_c   1.000
_cell.angle_alpha   90.00
_cell.angle_beta   90.00
_cell.angle_gamma   90.00
#
_symmetry.space_group_name_H-M   'P 1'
#
loop_
_entity.id
_entity.type
_entity.pdbx_description
1 polymer ?
#
loop_
_entity_poly.entity_id
_entity_poly.type
_entity_poly.pdbx_seq_one_letter_code
_entity_poly.pdbx_strand_id
1 'polypeptide(L)'
;MKKGKAAGCSGVSADMIKVLEESGVDIILDIIGTVWEEGKMPGGLEIEVPIDLVYWSLRNRKVPEKLIHLVKATYKKAITVVRTAHGKTGQFEIEVGLHQGSGLSPFLLTIELDTISEECRNGLPWELLFADDLAIIADSEEEIQRRWLMWQIGLESKGLKVNTGKTEVMVSGRNRNKVNIKDKEGRELNQVDQFKYLGVTFSEEGRSETAVRARVKAAGQKWRELGPVIAHKKIITKLKTKIYTTVVRPVILYEAECWTTGVKEQNILEKTEMSMLSMKSEDIRKELGWGV
;
A
#
# COMPACT_ATOMS: atom_id res chain seq x y z
N MET A 1 4.70 -7.41 -25.29
CA MET A 1 4.23 -8.11 -24.07
C MET A 1 3.20 -9.17 -24.43
N LYS A 2 3.54 -10.47 -24.33
CA LYS A 2 2.54 -11.56 -24.43
C LYS A 2 2.05 -11.90 -23.02
N LYS A 3 0.73 -11.76 -22.79
CA LYS A 3 0.06 -12.08 -21.52
C LYS A 3 0.07 -13.59 -21.27
N GLY A 4 0.51 -14.04 -20.10
CA GLY A 4 0.23 -15.40 -19.63
C GLY A 4 1.29 -16.13 -18.82
N LYS A 5 2.43 -15.54 -18.44
CA LYS A 5 3.40 -16.22 -17.56
C LYS A 5 3.12 -15.90 -16.10
N ALA A 6 2.90 -16.94 -15.30
CA ALA A 6 2.78 -16.83 -13.86
C ALA A 6 4.09 -16.31 -13.26
N ALA A 7 4.01 -15.29 -12.40
CA ALA A 7 5.10 -14.96 -11.50
C ALA A 7 5.31 -16.13 -10.53
N GLY A 8 6.57 -16.44 -10.21
CA GLY A 8 6.88 -17.42 -9.17
C GLY A 8 6.37 -16.97 -7.80
N CYS A 9 6.56 -17.78 -6.78
CA CYS A 9 6.13 -17.52 -5.40
C CYS A 9 6.65 -16.21 -4.76
N SER A 10 7.57 -15.50 -5.43
CA SER A 10 8.08 -14.17 -5.06
C SER A 10 7.36 -13.00 -5.75
N GLY A 11 6.38 -13.24 -6.65
CA GLY A 11 5.63 -12.17 -7.34
C GLY A 11 6.41 -11.41 -8.42
N VAL A 12 7.69 -11.72 -8.63
CA VAL A 12 8.52 -11.14 -9.69
C VAL A 12 8.39 -11.97 -10.97
N SER A 13 7.93 -11.36 -12.06
CA SER A 13 7.93 -12.02 -13.37
C SER A 13 9.27 -11.81 -14.08
N ALA A 14 9.72 -12.78 -14.88
CA ALA A 14 10.92 -12.63 -15.70
C ALA A 14 10.83 -11.44 -16.69
N ASP A 15 9.62 -10.97 -16.99
CA ASP A 15 9.40 -9.80 -17.83
C ASP A 15 9.61 -8.48 -17.06
N MET A 16 9.51 -8.46 -15.72
CA MET A 16 9.89 -7.29 -14.91
C MET A 16 11.40 -7.08 -14.90
N ILE A 17 12.19 -8.15 -14.95
CA ILE A 17 13.65 -8.09 -15.09
C ILE A 17 14.04 -7.59 -16.49
N LYS A 18 13.23 -7.87 -17.52
CA LYS A 18 13.46 -7.36 -18.88
C LYS A 18 13.11 -5.88 -19.08
N VAL A 19 12.27 -5.31 -18.23
CA VAL A 19 11.90 -3.87 -18.26
C VAL A 19 13.01 -2.99 -17.69
N LEU A 20 13.93 -3.58 -16.93
CA LEU A 20 14.98 -2.87 -16.20
C LEU A 20 16.21 -2.49 -17.04
N GLU A 21 16.22 -2.75 -18.35
CA GLU A 21 17.38 -2.55 -19.24
C GLU A 21 18.69 -3.18 -18.68
N GLU A 22 19.85 -2.96 -19.31
CA GLU A 22 21.13 -3.49 -18.80
C GLU A 22 21.44 -2.99 -17.38
N SER A 23 21.05 -1.74 -17.07
CA SER A 23 21.32 -1.09 -15.79
C SER A 23 20.67 -1.75 -14.59
N GLY A 24 19.45 -2.28 -14.70
CA GLY A 24 18.81 -2.95 -13.56
C GLY A 24 19.15 -4.43 -13.42
N VAL A 25 19.68 -5.07 -14.47
CA VAL A 25 20.35 -6.38 -14.33
C VAL A 25 21.68 -6.19 -13.58
N ASP A 26 22.43 -5.15 -13.92
CA ASP A 26 23.65 -4.79 -13.20
C ASP A 26 23.36 -4.46 -11.74
N ILE A 27 22.31 -3.69 -11.42
CA ILE A 27 21.89 -3.44 -10.03
C ILE A 27 21.55 -4.74 -9.29
N ILE A 28 20.83 -5.67 -9.92
CA ILE A 28 20.49 -6.95 -9.29
C ILE A 28 21.74 -7.82 -9.08
N LEU A 29 22.65 -7.86 -10.06
CA LEU A 29 23.91 -8.59 -9.97
C LEU A 29 24.86 -7.96 -8.95
N ASP A 30 24.86 -6.64 -8.83
CA ASP A 30 25.62 -5.87 -7.85
C ASP A 30 25.05 -6.09 -6.44
N ILE A 31 23.72 -6.11 -6.29
CA ILE A 31 23.06 -6.51 -5.03
C ILE A 31 23.43 -7.94 -4.64
N ILE A 32 23.30 -8.89 -5.57
CA ILE A 32 23.62 -10.30 -5.29
C ILE A 32 25.10 -10.46 -5.01
N GLY A 33 25.98 -9.80 -5.76
CA GLY A 33 27.43 -9.83 -5.61
C GLY A 33 27.87 -9.26 -4.27
N THR A 34 27.40 -8.06 -3.92
CA THR A 34 27.70 -7.41 -2.63
C THR A 34 27.18 -8.22 -1.45
N VAL A 35 25.95 -8.76 -1.54
CA VAL A 35 25.39 -9.62 -0.49
C VAL A 35 26.15 -10.95 -0.38
N TRP A 36 26.68 -11.47 -1.49
CA TRP A 36 27.40 -12.74 -1.52
C TRP A 36 28.86 -12.61 -1.05
N GLU A 37 29.56 -11.55 -1.45
CA GLU A 37 30.98 -11.33 -1.15
C GLU A 37 31.20 -10.61 0.17
N GLU A 38 30.39 -9.60 0.48
CA GLU A 38 30.56 -8.75 1.66
C GLU A 38 29.59 -9.09 2.79
N GLY A 39 28.52 -9.85 2.49
CA GLY A 39 27.45 -10.10 3.43
C GLY A 39 26.68 -8.84 3.80
N LYS A 40 26.69 -7.78 2.98
CA LYS A 40 25.97 -6.53 3.29
C LYS A 40 24.93 -6.24 2.21
N MET A 41 23.78 -5.67 2.60
CA MET A 41 22.84 -5.11 1.63
C MET A 41 23.44 -3.82 1.07
N PRO A 42 23.46 -3.61 -0.26
CA PRO A 42 23.92 -2.35 -0.82
C PRO A 42 22.96 -1.22 -0.44
N GLY A 43 23.52 -0.09 0.00
CA GLY A 43 22.74 1.09 0.37
C GLY A 43 21.95 1.64 -0.82
N GLY A 44 20.67 1.91 -0.61
CA GLY A 44 19.77 2.50 -1.63
C GLY A 44 18.35 1.94 -1.69
N LEU A 45 18.03 0.89 -0.94
CA LEU A 45 16.68 0.29 -0.85
C LEU A 45 16.01 0.46 0.53
N GLU A 46 16.57 1.29 1.38
CA GLU A 46 16.15 1.42 2.77
C GLU A 46 15.14 2.56 2.93
N ILE A 47 14.00 2.24 3.54
CA ILE A 47 13.34 3.20 4.42
C ILE A 47 14.28 3.29 5.63
N GLU A 48 15.25 4.20 5.56
CA GLU A 48 16.17 4.51 6.67
C GLU A 48 15.35 5.19 7.78
N VAL A 49 14.67 4.40 8.59
CA VAL A 49 14.25 4.84 9.91
C VAL A 49 15.45 4.61 10.83
N PRO A 50 16.08 5.67 11.37
CA PRO A 50 17.10 5.51 12.38
C PRO A 50 16.46 4.86 13.61
N ILE A 51 16.96 3.71 14.07
CA ILE A 51 16.39 3.02 15.23
C ILE A 51 16.41 3.89 16.50
N ASP A 52 17.31 4.88 16.55
CA ASP A 52 17.37 5.89 17.60
C ASP A 52 16.14 6.81 17.63
N LEU A 53 15.54 7.10 16.47
CA LEU A 53 14.31 7.88 16.35
C LEU A 53 13.11 7.14 16.97
N VAL A 54 13.09 5.81 16.86
CA VAL A 54 12.11 4.95 17.53
C VAL A 54 12.25 5.08 19.05
N TYR A 55 13.47 5.03 19.57
CA TYR A 55 13.71 5.16 21.01
C TYR A 55 13.37 6.56 21.53
N TRP A 56 13.68 7.60 20.76
CA TRP A 56 13.28 8.97 21.06
C TRP A 56 11.74 9.10 21.10
N SER A 57 11.05 8.54 20.11
CA SER A 57 9.57 8.57 20.02
C SER A 57 8.91 7.84 21.20
N LEU A 58 9.43 6.68 21.58
CA LEU A 58 8.95 5.94 22.75
C LEU A 58 9.09 6.76 24.06
N ARG A 59 10.20 7.48 24.23
CA ARG A 59 10.42 8.35 25.39
C ARG A 59 9.47 9.55 25.38
N ASN A 60 9.26 10.17 24.22
CA ASN A 60 8.29 11.27 24.07
C ASN A 60 6.87 10.82 24.44
N ARG A 61 6.48 9.60 24.07
CA ARG A 61 5.20 8.98 24.47
C ARG A 61 5.19 8.43 25.90
N LYS A 62 6.21 8.74 26.71
CA LYS A 62 6.32 8.37 28.14
C LYS A 62 6.29 6.86 28.38
N VAL A 63 6.76 6.07 27.41
CA VAL A 63 6.91 4.62 27.59
C VAL A 63 7.97 4.36 28.66
N PRO A 64 7.71 3.48 29.66
CA PRO A 64 8.68 3.17 30.70
C PRO A 64 10.03 2.69 30.13
N GLU A 65 11.14 3.23 30.65
CA GLU A 65 12.50 2.87 30.19
C GLU A 65 12.76 1.34 30.23
N LYS A 66 12.16 0.60 31.16
CA LYS A 66 12.27 -0.87 31.19
C LYS A 66 11.77 -1.54 29.88
N LEU A 67 10.68 -1.03 29.31
CA LEU A 67 10.14 -1.52 28.04
C LEU A 67 11.02 -1.06 26.87
N ILE A 68 11.54 0.18 26.91
CA ILE A 68 12.47 0.69 25.88
C ILE A 68 13.74 -0.16 25.84
N HIS A 69 14.28 -0.56 27.00
CA HIS A 69 15.42 -1.48 27.07
C HIS A 69 15.09 -2.86 26.48
N LEU A 70 13.87 -3.37 26.68
CA LEU A 70 13.44 -4.63 26.07
C LEU A 70 13.38 -4.50 24.54
N VAL A 71 12.82 -3.40 24.02
CA VAL A 71 12.83 -3.11 22.58
C VAL A 71 14.27 -3.01 22.07
N LYS A 72 15.15 -2.24 22.73
CA LYS A 72 16.59 -2.19 22.39
C LYS A 72 17.25 -3.56 22.32
N ALA A 73 16.92 -4.44 23.26
CA ALA A 73 17.43 -5.80 23.28
C ALA A 73 17.00 -6.63 22.07
N THR A 74 15.80 -6.39 21.49
CA THR A 74 15.36 -7.10 20.28
C THR A 74 16.12 -6.70 19.02
N TYR A 75 16.78 -5.54 19.02
CA TYR A 75 17.56 -5.03 17.87
C TYR A 75 19.08 -5.20 18.05
N LYS A 76 19.56 -5.53 19.25
CA LYS A 76 20.99 -5.67 19.52
C LYS A 76 21.58 -6.90 18.82
N LYS A 77 22.58 -6.69 17.94
CA LYS A 77 23.24 -7.76 17.15
C LYS A 77 22.23 -8.62 16.39
N ALA A 78 21.16 -8.00 15.88
CA ALA A 78 20.19 -8.69 15.08
C ALA A 78 20.89 -9.22 13.82
N ILE A 79 20.94 -10.53 13.66
CA ILE A 79 21.50 -11.19 12.47
C ILE A 79 20.39 -11.68 11.56
N THR A 80 20.57 -11.54 10.26
CA THR A 80 19.64 -12.02 9.26
C THR A 80 20.34 -12.85 8.19
N VAL A 81 19.52 -13.56 7.40
CA VAL A 81 19.95 -14.42 6.30
C VAL A 81 18.92 -14.31 5.19
N VAL A 82 19.37 -14.09 3.96
CA VAL A 82 18.51 -14.07 2.79
C VAL A 82 18.41 -15.49 2.22
N ARG A 83 17.17 -15.97 2.01
CA ARG A 83 16.94 -17.24 1.31
C ARG A 83 16.67 -16.96 -0.17
N THR A 84 17.51 -17.50 -1.04
CA THR A 84 17.35 -17.45 -2.49
C THR A 84 17.03 -18.85 -3.04
N ALA A 85 16.74 -18.94 -4.34
CA ALA A 85 16.55 -20.23 -5.01
C ALA A 85 17.81 -21.13 -4.97
N HIS A 86 18.99 -20.54 -4.75
CA HIS A 86 20.29 -21.22 -4.75
C HIS A 86 20.77 -21.59 -3.35
N GLY A 87 20.02 -21.22 -2.30
CA GLY A 87 20.38 -21.51 -0.92
C GLY A 87 20.18 -20.32 0.02
N LYS A 88 20.85 -20.36 1.17
CA LYS A 88 20.89 -19.26 2.15
C LYS A 88 22.19 -18.48 1.96
N THR A 89 22.14 -17.16 2.09
CA THR A 89 23.34 -16.31 2.15
C THR A 89 24.11 -16.52 3.46
N GLY A 90 25.27 -15.88 3.58
CA GLY A 90 25.93 -15.67 4.87
C GLY A 90 25.03 -14.89 5.85
N GLN A 91 25.35 -15.02 7.14
CA GLN A 91 24.71 -14.22 8.19
C GLN A 91 25.29 -12.81 8.17
N PHE A 92 24.43 -11.82 8.35
CA PHE A 92 24.85 -10.43 8.48
C PHE A 92 24.02 -9.65 9.48
N GLU A 93 24.63 -8.64 10.08
CA GLU A 93 23.98 -7.80 11.10
C GLU A 93 23.07 -6.74 10.43
N ILE A 94 21.90 -6.53 11.03
CA ILE A 94 20.98 -5.45 10.68
C ILE A 94 21.32 -4.25 11.56
N GLU A 95 21.81 -3.19 10.93
CA GLU A 95 22.20 -1.95 11.62
C GLU A 95 21.11 -0.87 11.58
N VAL A 96 20.19 -0.95 10.61
CA VAL A 96 19.20 0.10 10.33
C VAL A 96 17.81 -0.48 10.15
N GLY A 97 16.80 0.31 10.51
CA GLY A 97 15.40 0.03 10.23
C GLY A 97 14.72 -0.93 11.20
N LEU A 98 13.40 -0.98 11.09
CA LEU A 98 12.54 -1.90 11.83
C LEU A 98 12.51 -3.26 11.15
N HIS A 99 12.50 -4.35 11.93
CA HIS A 99 12.47 -5.72 11.38
C HIS A 99 11.19 -6.00 10.59
N GLN A 100 11.29 -6.12 9.26
CA GLN A 100 10.15 -6.54 8.44
C GLN A 100 9.70 -7.96 8.81
N GLY A 101 8.41 -8.13 9.05
CA GLY A 101 7.81 -9.39 9.51
C GLY A 101 7.77 -9.58 11.03
N SER A 102 8.32 -8.64 11.81
CA SER A 102 8.11 -8.60 13.26
C SER A 102 6.69 -8.12 13.59
N GLY A 103 6.03 -8.77 14.55
CA GLY A 103 4.73 -8.31 15.06
C GLY A 103 4.79 -6.98 15.83
N LEU A 104 5.98 -6.61 16.31
CA LEU A 104 6.18 -5.36 17.08
C LEU A 104 6.50 -4.17 16.18
N SER A 105 7.15 -4.39 15.04
CA SER A 105 7.64 -3.33 14.16
C SER A 105 6.54 -2.42 13.60
N PRO A 106 5.36 -2.90 13.16
CA PRO A 106 4.28 -2.01 12.74
C PRO A 106 3.82 -1.03 13.83
N PHE A 107 3.81 -1.49 15.09
CA PHE A 107 3.44 -0.65 16.23
C PHE A 107 4.50 0.41 16.54
N LEU A 108 5.78 0.04 16.45
CA LEU A 108 6.89 0.98 16.63
C LEU A 108 6.89 2.06 15.55
N LEU A 109 6.69 1.68 14.29
CA LEU A 109 6.54 2.61 13.17
C LEU A 109 5.37 3.58 13.40
N THR A 110 4.24 3.06 13.91
CA THR A 110 3.07 3.88 14.22
C THR A 110 3.38 4.94 15.27
N ILE A 111 4.03 4.56 16.39
CA ILE A 111 4.42 5.50 17.46
C ILE A 111 5.37 6.58 16.94
N GLU A 112 6.33 6.17 16.13
CA GLU A 112 7.33 7.06 15.56
C GLU A 112 6.70 8.08 14.63
N LEU A 113 5.95 7.62 13.63
CA LEU A 113 5.24 8.48 12.70
C LEU A 113 4.31 9.43 13.46
N ASP A 114 3.59 8.94 14.47
CA ASP A 114 2.72 9.73 15.31
C ASP A 114 3.50 10.81 16.09
N THR A 115 4.70 10.52 16.58
CA THR A 115 5.51 11.51 17.29
C THR A 115 6.08 12.57 16.33
N ILE A 116 6.59 12.15 15.17
CA ILE A 116 7.19 13.05 14.18
C ILE A 116 6.14 13.97 13.57
N SER A 117 4.97 13.43 13.27
CA SER A 117 3.89 14.16 12.64
C SER A 117 3.16 15.12 13.59
N GLU A 118 3.42 15.09 14.90
CA GLU A 118 2.76 15.98 15.87
C GLU A 118 3.05 17.46 15.60
N GLU A 119 4.24 17.80 15.10
CA GLU A 119 4.64 19.17 14.74
C GLU A 119 4.05 19.62 13.39
N CYS A 120 3.63 18.68 12.53
CA CYS A 120 3.14 18.97 11.19
C CYS A 120 1.60 18.90 11.09
N ARG A 121 0.95 18.13 11.97
CA ARG A 121 -0.45 17.75 11.82
C ARG A 121 -1.43 18.85 12.17
N ASN A 122 -2.42 19.06 11.29
CA ASN A 122 -3.61 19.88 11.49
C ASN A 122 -4.88 19.02 11.67
N GLY A 123 -4.77 17.69 11.53
CA GLY A 123 -5.85 16.74 11.79
C GLY A 123 -6.81 16.50 10.63
N LEU A 124 -7.79 15.62 10.86
CA LEU A 124 -8.78 15.23 9.87
C LEU A 124 -9.77 16.38 9.56
N PRO A 125 -10.30 16.47 8.32
CA PRO A 125 -10.04 15.59 7.17
C PRO A 125 -8.82 15.98 6.34
N TRP A 126 -8.04 16.97 6.77
CA TRP A 126 -7.05 17.64 5.92
C TRP A 126 -5.78 16.84 5.68
N GLU A 127 -5.48 15.89 6.56
CA GLU A 127 -4.26 15.08 6.48
C GLU A 127 -4.57 13.64 6.83
N LEU A 128 -4.21 12.74 5.92
CA LEU A 128 -4.36 11.29 6.06
C LEU A 128 -2.97 10.67 6.06
N LEU A 129 -2.53 10.20 7.22
CA LEU A 129 -1.25 9.51 7.37
C LEU A 129 -1.52 8.04 7.69
N PHE A 130 -1.01 7.14 6.85
CA PHE A 130 -1.10 5.71 7.05
C PHE A 130 0.21 5.05 6.65
N ALA A 131 0.93 4.51 7.65
CA ALA A 131 2.30 4.03 7.45
C ALA A 131 3.14 5.09 6.69
N ASP A 132 3.75 4.73 5.57
CA ASP A 132 4.55 5.61 4.72
C ASP A 132 3.73 6.50 3.75
N ASP A 133 2.42 6.25 3.60
CA ASP A 133 1.55 7.03 2.72
C ASP A 133 0.95 8.25 3.45
N LEU A 134 1.28 9.45 2.96
CA LEU A 134 0.73 10.73 3.40
C LEU A 134 -0.09 11.38 2.28
N ALA A 135 -1.34 11.72 2.57
CA ALA A 135 -2.16 12.61 1.74
C ALA A 135 -2.46 13.90 2.48
N ILE A 136 -2.27 15.04 1.80
CA ILE A 136 -2.55 16.38 2.30
C ILE A 136 -3.64 16.98 1.43
N ILE A 137 -4.66 17.55 2.06
CA ILE A 137 -5.82 18.18 1.43
C ILE A 137 -5.85 19.63 1.91
N ALA A 138 -6.09 20.55 0.98
CA ALA A 138 -6.23 21.97 1.26
C ALA A 138 -7.17 22.61 0.24
N ASP A 139 -7.74 23.77 0.59
CA ASP A 139 -8.70 24.48 -0.25
C ASP A 139 -8.03 25.49 -1.21
N SER A 140 -6.71 25.72 -1.08
CA SER A 140 -5.96 26.63 -1.94
C SER A 140 -4.56 26.13 -2.30
N GLU A 141 -4.00 26.64 -3.40
CA GLU A 141 -2.65 26.34 -3.88
C GLU A 141 -1.59 26.79 -2.86
N GLU A 142 -1.78 27.96 -2.25
CA GLU A 142 -0.88 28.51 -1.24
C GLU A 142 -0.89 27.64 0.03
N GLU A 143 -2.06 27.15 0.42
CA GLU A 143 -2.19 26.31 1.60
C GLU A 143 -1.56 24.93 1.40
N ILE A 144 -1.80 24.28 0.24
CA ILE A 144 -1.18 22.98 -0.05
C ILE A 144 0.34 23.12 -0.14
N GLN A 145 0.87 24.18 -0.78
CA GLN A 145 2.30 24.47 -0.86
C GLN A 145 2.92 24.61 0.54
N ARG A 146 2.28 25.40 1.41
CA ARG A 146 2.75 25.62 2.79
C ARG A 146 2.75 24.30 3.57
N ARG A 147 1.65 23.55 3.54
CA ARG A 147 1.52 22.27 4.27
C ARG A 147 2.52 21.23 3.76
N TRP A 148 2.65 21.10 2.44
CA TRP A 148 3.62 20.21 1.81
C TRP A 148 5.05 20.49 2.30
N LEU A 149 5.48 21.75 2.30
CA LEU A 149 6.82 22.12 2.79
C LEU A 149 6.99 21.87 4.29
N MET A 150 5.98 22.14 5.11
CA MET A 150 6.04 21.84 6.55
C MET A 150 6.24 20.35 6.80
N TRP A 151 5.54 19.49 6.06
CA TRP A 151 5.69 18.04 6.15
C TRP A 151 7.05 17.57 5.62
N GLN A 152 7.48 18.07 4.46
CA GLN A 152 8.76 17.70 3.88
C GLN A 152 9.92 18.05 4.83
N ILE A 153 9.97 19.29 5.31
CA ILE A 153 11.01 19.76 6.24
C ILE A 153 10.91 19.03 7.57
N GLY A 154 9.69 18.82 8.09
CA GLY A 154 9.45 18.13 9.35
C GLY A 154 9.96 16.69 9.34
N LEU A 155 9.60 15.91 8.33
CA LEU A 155 10.05 14.52 8.15
C LEU A 155 11.57 14.44 7.99
N GLU A 156 12.15 15.26 7.12
CA GLU A 156 13.58 15.23 6.84
C GLU A 156 14.42 15.72 8.02
N SER A 157 13.91 16.65 8.84
CA SER A 157 14.58 17.09 10.08
C SER A 157 14.76 15.96 11.10
N LYS A 158 13.94 14.91 11.01
CA LYS A 158 14.02 13.72 11.85
C LYS A 158 14.74 12.56 11.14
N GLY A 159 15.27 12.77 9.93
CA GLY A 159 16.00 11.76 9.16
C GLY A 159 15.13 10.91 8.23
N LEU A 160 13.82 11.22 8.09
CA LEU A 160 12.96 10.52 7.13
C LEU A 160 13.03 11.20 5.76
N LYS A 161 13.45 10.45 4.74
CA LYS A 161 13.56 10.95 3.38
C LYS A 161 12.22 10.82 2.64
N VAL A 162 11.75 11.94 2.08
CA VAL A 162 10.56 11.94 1.23
C VAL A 162 10.92 11.58 -0.21
N ASN A 163 10.15 10.67 -0.81
CA ASN A 163 10.34 10.30 -2.21
C ASN A 163 9.62 11.28 -3.14
N THR A 164 10.28 12.39 -3.45
CA THR A 164 9.70 13.45 -4.31
C THR A 164 9.33 12.95 -5.71
N GLY A 165 10.00 11.91 -6.23
CA GLY A 165 9.65 11.31 -7.52
C GLY A 165 8.34 10.51 -7.52
N LYS A 166 7.84 10.11 -6.36
CA LYS A 166 6.52 9.49 -6.19
C LYS A 166 5.47 10.46 -5.65
N THR A 167 5.86 11.67 -5.25
CA THR A 167 4.93 12.69 -4.75
C THR A 167 4.21 13.34 -5.92
N GLU A 168 2.89 13.32 -5.88
CA GLU A 168 2.01 13.86 -6.91
C GLU A 168 1.03 14.87 -6.29
N VAL A 169 0.52 15.79 -7.10
CA VAL A 169 -0.54 16.73 -6.73
C VAL A 169 -1.74 16.55 -7.65
N MET A 170 -2.96 16.62 -7.11
CA MET A 170 -4.19 16.58 -7.88
C MET A 170 -5.06 17.77 -7.51
N VAL A 171 -5.68 18.40 -8.51
CA VAL A 171 -6.64 19.48 -8.31
C VAL A 171 -8.05 18.93 -8.52
N SER A 172 -8.86 18.95 -7.47
CA SER A 172 -10.26 18.50 -7.52
C SER A 172 -11.18 19.72 -7.49
N GLY A 173 -11.89 20.00 -8.59
CA GLY A 173 -12.79 21.16 -8.66
C GLY A 173 -13.22 21.54 -10.08
N ARG A 174 -14.04 22.60 -10.18
CA ARG A 174 -14.50 23.15 -11.47
C ARG A 174 -13.38 23.83 -12.24
N ASN A 175 -12.47 24.49 -11.53
CA ASN A 175 -11.29 25.15 -12.11
C ASN A 175 -10.08 24.25 -11.90
N ARG A 176 -9.59 23.65 -12.98
CA ARG A 176 -8.48 22.70 -13.00
C ARG A 176 -7.22 23.35 -13.53
N ASN A 177 -6.94 24.54 -13.02
CA ASN A 177 -5.76 25.27 -13.45
C ASN A 177 -4.51 24.48 -13.07
N LYS A 178 -3.45 24.64 -13.87
CA LYS A 178 -2.14 24.10 -13.52
C LYS A 178 -1.70 24.77 -12.22
N VAL A 179 -1.43 23.98 -11.19
CA VAL A 179 -0.83 24.45 -9.94
C VAL A 179 0.67 24.31 -10.03
N ASN A 180 1.41 25.20 -9.37
CA ASN A 180 2.85 25.13 -9.28
C ASN A 180 3.28 24.83 -7.84
N ILE A 181 3.10 23.57 -7.46
CA ILE A 181 3.58 23.09 -6.16
C ILE A 181 5.02 22.64 -6.28
N LYS A 182 5.87 23.12 -5.38
CA LYS A 182 7.31 22.88 -5.37
C LYS A 182 7.77 22.21 -4.08
N ASP A 183 8.79 21.39 -4.18
CA ASP A 183 9.53 20.90 -3.02
C ASP A 183 10.52 21.96 -2.48
N LYS A 184 11.20 21.63 -1.37
CA LYS A 184 12.20 22.52 -0.74
C LYS A 184 13.38 22.86 -1.67
N GLU A 185 13.67 22.04 -2.67
CA GLU A 185 14.69 22.30 -3.70
C GLU A 185 14.16 23.10 -4.90
N GLY A 186 12.87 23.46 -4.89
CA GLY A 186 12.23 24.22 -5.95
C GLY A 186 11.82 23.38 -7.16
N ARG A 187 11.86 22.05 -7.08
CA ARG A 187 11.38 21.14 -8.14
C ARG A 187 9.86 21.07 -8.10
N GLU A 188 9.23 21.15 -9.27
CA GLU A 188 7.78 21.09 -9.39
C GLU A 188 7.28 19.64 -9.19
N LEU A 189 6.22 19.48 -8.40
CA LEU A 189 5.53 18.20 -8.25
C LEU A 189 4.72 17.87 -9.52
N ASN A 190 4.61 16.59 -9.82
CA ASN A 190 3.82 16.14 -10.96
C ASN A 190 2.32 16.32 -10.67
N GLN A 191 1.63 17.10 -11.51
CA GLN A 191 0.18 17.24 -11.43
C GLN A 191 -0.49 16.09 -12.20
N VAL A 192 -1.40 15.36 -11.53
CA VAL A 192 -2.09 14.19 -12.06
C VAL A 192 -3.60 14.36 -12.05
N ASP A 193 -4.27 13.71 -13.01
CA ASP A 193 -5.75 13.68 -13.09
C ASP A 193 -6.37 12.65 -12.14
N GLN A 194 -5.56 11.67 -11.71
CA GLN A 194 -5.95 10.60 -10.82
C GLN A 194 -4.91 10.45 -9.70
N PHE A 195 -5.36 10.56 -8.47
CA PHE A 195 -4.53 10.40 -7.28
C PHE A 195 -4.82 9.04 -6.62
N LYS A 196 -3.78 8.27 -6.32
CA LYS A 196 -3.93 6.97 -5.67
C LYS A 196 -3.48 7.03 -4.22
N TYR A 197 -4.35 6.66 -3.28
CA TYR A 197 -4.03 6.57 -1.87
C TYR A 197 -4.59 5.26 -1.29
N LEU A 198 -3.74 4.46 -0.63
CA LEU A 198 -4.07 3.16 -0.04
C LEU A 198 -4.78 2.14 -0.95
N GLY A 199 -4.65 2.30 -2.26
CA GLY A 199 -5.32 1.44 -3.25
C GLY A 199 -6.60 2.04 -3.85
N VAL A 200 -7.10 3.13 -3.27
CA VAL A 200 -8.23 3.91 -3.78
C VAL A 200 -7.71 4.93 -4.80
N THR A 201 -8.34 4.98 -5.96
CA THR A 201 -8.07 6.00 -6.97
C THR A 201 -9.14 7.07 -6.91
N PHE A 202 -8.73 8.28 -6.55
CA PHE A 202 -9.53 9.49 -6.58
C PHE A 202 -9.36 10.13 -7.96
N SER A 203 -10.45 10.59 -8.56
CA SER A 203 -10.41 11.40 -9.76
C SER A 203 -10.67 12.87 -9.42
N GLU A 204 -10.18 13.77 -10.25
CA GLU A 204 -10.49 15.21 -10.24
C GLU A 204 -12.00 15.54 -10.28
N GLU A 205 -12.86 14.58 -10.66
CA GLU A 205 -14.33 14.72 -10.68
C GLU A 205 -15.00 14.27 -9.38
N GLY A 206 -14.26 13.67 -8.44
CA GLY A 206 -14.81 13.10 -7.21
C GLY A 206 -15.73 11.89 -7.42
N ARG A 207 -15.72 11.29 -8.62
CA ARG A 207 -16.58 10.14 -8.97
C ARG A 207 -15.91 8.83 -8.62
N SER A 208 -16.68 7.91 -8.03
CA SER A 208 -16.17 6.60 -7.60
C SER A 208 -16.33 5.51 -8.66
N GLU A 209 -16.86 5.80 -9.85
CA GLU A 209 -17.10 4.80 -10.91
C GLU A 209 -15.85 3.98 -11.24
N THR A 210 -14.69 4.63 -11.41
CA THR A 210 -13.42 3.95 -11.71
C THR A 210 -13.00 3.02 -10.58
N ALA A 211 -13.13 3.45 -9.33
CA ALA A 211 -12.81 2.64 -8.14
C ALA A 211 -13.75 1.42 -8.03
N VAL A 212 -15.06 1.63 -8.22
CA VAL A 212 -16.08 0.57 -8.24
C VAL A 212 -15.76 -0.46 -9.34
N ARG A 213 -15.44 0.00 -10.56
CA ARG A 213 -15.07 -0.89 -11.68
C ARG A 213 -13.80 -1.69 -11.39
N ALA A 214 -12.82 -1.10 -10.71
CA ALA A 214 -11.61 -1.81 -10.30
C ALA A 214 -11.93 -2.94 -9.32
N ARG A 215 -12.78 -2.70 -8.31
CA ARG A 215 -13.23 -3.74 -7.38
C ARG A 215 -14.05 -4.84 -8.06
N VAL A 216 -14.99 -4.46 -8.93
CA VAL A 216 -15.77 -5.41 -9.74
C VAL A 216 -14.85 -6.33 -10.56
N LYS A 217 -13.80 -5.76 -11.17
CA LYS A 217 -12.81 -6.55 -11.93
C LYS A 217 -12.02 -7.51 -11.03
N ALA A 218 -11.58 -7.06 -9.85
CA ALA A 218 -10.87 -7.89 -8.87
C ALA A 218 -11.77 -9.04 -8.36
N ALA A 219 -13.02 -8.74 -8.02
CA ALA A 219 -14.00 -9.73 -7.63
C ALA A 219 -14.29 -10.73 -8.76
N GLY A 220 -14.38 -10.26 -10.01
CA GLY A 220 -14.53 -11.10 -11.19
C GLY A 220 -13.34 -12.02 -11.45
N GLN A 221 -12.11 -11.63 -11.08
CA GLN A 221 -10.96 -12.53 -11.08
C GLN A 221 -11.10 -13.59 -9.98
N LYS A 222 -11.41 -13.17 -8.74
CA LYS A 222 -11.60 -14.09 -7.61
C LYS A 222 -12.73 -15.10 -7.84
N TRP A 223 -13.85 -14.66 -8.43
CA TRP A 223 -14.97 -15.52 -8.81
C TRP A 223 -14.57 -16.57 -9.86
N ARG A 224 -13.72 -16.19 -10.83
CA ARG A 224 -13.20 -17.13 -11.84
C ARG A 224 -12.26 -18.15 -11.22
N GLU A 225 -11.37 -17.74 -10.33
CA GLU A 225 -10.48 -18.64 -9.57
C GLU A 225 -11.27 -19.67 -8.76
N LEU A 226 -12.35 -19.24 -8.10
CA LEU A 226 -13.23 -20.11 -7.32
C LEU A 226 -14.23 -20.91 -8.16
N GLY A 227 -14.31 -20.63 -9.46
CA GLY A 227 -15.27 -21.23 -10.38
C GLY A 227 -15.35 -22.76 -10.33
N PRO A 228 -14.23 -23.51 -10.31
CA PRO A 228 -14.24 -24.96 -10.21
C PRO A 228 -14.85 -25.48 -8.90
N VAL A 229 -14.61 -24.78 -7.77
CA VAL A 229 -15.14 -25.13 -6.45
C VAL A 229 -16.65 -24.85 -6.40
N ILE A 230 -17.06 -23.66 -6.86
CA ILE A 230 -18.47 -23.25 -6.88
C ILE A 230 -19.30 -24.14 -7.81
N ALA A 231 -18.76 -24.56 -8.96
CA ALA A 231 -19.44 -25.45 -9.90
C ALA A 231 -19.49 -26.92 -9.44
N HIS A 232 -18.75 -27.30 -8.40
CA HIS A 232 -18.64 -28.70 -8.00
C HIS A 232 -19.94 -29.22 -7.37
N LYS A 233 -20.48 -30.32 -7.90
CA LYS A 233 -21.77 -30.90 -7.46
C LYS A 233 -21.75 -31.46 -6.04
N LYS A 234 -20.59 -31.93 -5.55
CA LYS A 234 -20.47 -32.48 -4.19
C LYS A 234 -20.37 -31.43 -3.08
N ILE A 235 -20.18 -30.15 -3.44
CA ILE A 235 -20.13 -29.08 -2.45
C ILE A 235 -21.56 -28.63 -2.19
N ILE A 236 -21.97 -28.65 -0.92
CA ILE A 236 -23.30 -28.20 -0.51
C ILE A 236 -23.46 -26.69 -0.74
N THR A 237 -24.66 -26.25 -1.12
CA THR A 237 -24.96 -24.85 -1.44
C THR A 237 -24.55 -23.91 -0.31
N LYS A 238 -24.81 -24.27 0.95
CA LYS A 238 -24.43 -23.49 2.13
C LYS A 238 -22.96 -23.15 2.21
N LEU A 239 -22.09 -24.07 1.80
CA LEU A 239 -20.66 -23.82 1.76
C LEU A 239 -20.27 -22.92 0.59
N LYS A 240 -20.91 -23.07 -0.58
CA LYS A 240 -20.72 -22.17 -1.73
C LYS A 240 -21.15 -20.75 -1.40
N THR A 241 -22.31 -20.60 -0.76
CA THR A 241 -22.84 -19.32 -0.26
C THR A 241 -21.87 -18.69 0.72
N LYS A 242 -21.36 -19.47 1.69
CA LYS A 242 -20.33 -18.99 2.62
C LYS A 242 -19.07 -18.51 1.89
N ILE A 243 -18.55 -19.29 0.94
CA ILE A 243 -17.38 -18.90 0.13
C ILE A 243 -17.64 -17.58 -0.61
N TYR A 244 -18.80 -17.43 -1.24
CA TYR A 244 -19.18 -16.18 -1.90
C TYR A 244 -19.18 -15.00 -0.91
N THR A 245 -19.90 -15.13 0.21
CA THR A 245 -20.06 -14.06 1.20
C THR A 245 -18.76 -13.71 1.94
N THR A 246 -17.85 -14.66 2.15
CA THR A 246 -16.61 -14.42 2.91
C THR A 246 -15.39 -14.16 2.04
N VAL A 247 -15.41 -14.49 0.75
CA VAL A 247 -14.24 -14.34 -0.14
C VAL A 247 -14.49 -13.38 -1.28
N VAL A 248 -15.65 -13.45 -1.95
CA VAL A 248 -15.91 -12.66 -3.16
C VAL A 248 -16.59 -11.34 -2.82
N ARG A 249 -17.65 -11.38 -1.99
CA ARG A 249 -18.38 -10.17 -1.59
C ARG A 249 -17.49 -9.14 -0.87
N PRO A 250 -16.56 -9.51 0.03
CA PRO A 250 -15.65 -8.54 0.64
C PRO A 250 -14.70 -7.89 -0.37
N VAL A 251 -14.32 -8.59 -1.45
CA VAL A 251 -13.51 -8.00 -2.52
C VAL A 251 -14.30 -6.97 -3.33
N ILE A 252 -15.61 -7.20 -3.50
CA ILE A 252 -16.52 -6.22 -4.12
C ILE A 252 -16.65 -4.99 -3.23
N LEU A 253 -16.84 -5.18 -1.92
CA LEU A 253 -17.16 -4.11 -0.97
C LEU A 253 -15.94 -3.44 -0.34
N TYR A 254 -14.73 -3.89 -0.67
CA TYR A 254 -13.50 -3.26 -0.17
C TYR A 254 -13.45 -1.81 -0.63
N GLU A 255 -13.25 -0.88 0.32
CA GLU A 255 -13.23 0.58 0.11
C GLU A 255 -14.60 1.21 -0.21
N ALA A 256 -15.72 0.47 -0.05
CA ALA A 256 -17.05 0.99 -0.33
C ALA A 256 -17.45 2.15 0.58
N GLU A 257 -16.87 2.23 1.77
CA GLU A 257 -17.01 3.34 2.72
C GLU A 257 -16.48 4.69 2.19
N CYS A 258 -15.60 4.66 1.19
CA CYS A 258 -15.02 5.86 0.56
C CYS A 258 -15.73 6.24 -0.75
N TRP A 259 -16.77 5.51 -1.16
CA TRP A 259 -17.44 5.77 -2.43
C TRP A 259 -18.57 6.78 -2.31
N THR A 260 -18.55 7.78 -3.19
CA THR A 260 -19.72 8.59 -3.50
C THR A 260 -20.68 7.74 -4.33
N THR A 261 -21.51 6.97 -3.64
CA THR A 261 -22.33 5.93 -4.28
C THR A 261 -23.58 6.54 -4.90
N GLY A 262 -23.52 6.83 -6.20
CA GLY A 262 -24.67 7.25 -6.99
C GLY A 262 -25.46 6.07 -7.57
N VAL A 263 -26.55 6.39 -8.27
CA VAL A 263 -27.41 5.39 -8.95
C VAL A 263 -26.60 4.56 -9.95
N LYS A 264 -25.60 5.14 -10.62
CA LYS A 264 -24.77 4.43 -11.60
C LYS A 264 -23.88 3.38 -10.93
N GLU A 265 -23.22 3.74 -9.85
CA GLU A 265 -22.34 2.86 -9.07
C GLU A 265 -23.13 1.69 -8.48
N GLN A 266 -24.31 1.95 -7.90
CA GLN A 266 -25.23 0.91 -7.41
C GLN A 266 -25.61 -0.06 -8.52
N ASN A 267 -26.03 0.47 -9.69
CA ASN A 267 -26.36 -0.36 -10.84
C ASN A 267 -25.19 -1.25 -11.32
N ILE A 268 -23.95 -0.76 -11.25
CA ILE A 268 -22.77 -1.55 -11.61
C ILE A 268 -22.56 -2.70 -10.64
N LEU A 269 -22.69 -2.43 -9.33
CA LEU A 269 -22.55 -3.44 -8.27
C LEU A 269 -23.64 -4.51 -8.38
N GLU A 270 -24.89 -4.10 -8.50
CA GLU A 270 -26.05 -5.01 -8.64
C GLU A 270 -25.94 -5.87 -9.89
N LYS A 271 -25.60 -5.28 -11.05
CA LYS A 271 -25.41 -6.05 -12.29
C LYS A 271 -24.29 -7.06 -12.17
N THR A 272 -23.20 -6.69 -11.50
CA THR A 272 -22.06 -7.58 -11.26
C THR A 272 -22.47 -8.76 -10.40
N GLU A 273 -23.16 -8.49 -9.30
CA GLU A 273 -23.59 -9.50 -8.35
C GLU A 273 -24.64 -10.43 -8.97
N MET A 274 -25.62 -9.89 -9.70
CA MET A 274 -26.58 -10.67 -10.47
C MET A 274 -25.92 -11.55 -11.53
N SER A 275 -24.91 -11.04 -12.25
CA SER A 275 -24.16 -11.82 -13.24
C SER A 275 -23.40 -12.99 -12.61
N MET A 276 -22.71 -12.77 -11.48
CA MET A 276 -21.99 -13.84 -10.78
C MET A 276 -22.94 -14.93 -10.30
N LEU A 277 -24.06 -14.53 -9.68
CA LEU A 277 -25.00 -15.46 -9.06
C LEU A 277 -25.90 -16.17 -10.08
N SER A 278 -26.14 -15.60 -11.26
CA SER A 278 -26.94 -16.24 -12.32
C SER A 278 -26.16 -17.24 -13.18
N MET A 279 -24.88 -17.00 -13.46
CA MET A 279 -24.13 -17.83 -14.43
C MET A 279 -23.74 -19.21 -13.90
N LYS A 280 -23.60 -19.40 -12.58
CA LYS A 280 -23.02 -20.64 -12.00
C LYS A 280 -23.66 -21.14 -10.70
N SER A 281 -24.63 -20.42 -10.14
CA SER A 281 -25.04 -20.67 -8.75
C SER A 281 -26.38 -20.06 -8.37
N GLU A 282 -27.43 -20.35 -9.13
CA GLU A 282 -28.78 -19.91 -8.81
C GLU A 282 -29.24 -20.38 -7.42
N ASP A 283 -28.74 -21.53 -6.98
CA ASP A 283 -28.94 -22.05 -5.62
C ASP A 283 -28.37 -21.13 -4.53
N ILE A 284 -27.23 -20.47 -4.77
CA ILE A 284 -26.65 -19.48 -3.83
C ILE A 284 -27.56 -18.26 -3.72
N ARG A 285 -28.10 -17.78 -4.84
CA ARG A 285 -29.02 -16.64 -4.87
C ARG A 285 -30.28 -16.92 -4.05
N LYS A 286 -30.84 -18.13 -4.19
CA LYS A 286 -32.00 -18.57 -3.40
C LYS A 286 -31.66 -18.67 -1.91
N GLU A 287 -30.50 -19.20 -1.56
CA GLU A 287 -30.06 -19.31 -0.17
C GLU A 287 -29.82 -17.95 0.50
N LEU A 288 -29.38 -16.94 -0.27
CA LEU A 288 -29.24 -15.56 0.21
C LEU A 288 -30.59 -14.83 0.37
N GLY A 289 -31.71 -15.45 0.00
CA GLY A 289 -33.05 -14.85 0.07
C GLY A 289 -33.33 -13.83 -1.04
N TRP A 290 -32.57 -13.86 -2.13
CA TRP A 290 -32.65 -12.86 -3.21
C TRP A 290 -33.54 -13.32 -4.37
N GLY A 291 -34.68 -13.89 -4.00
CA GLY A 291 -35.70 -14.38 -4.92
C GLY A 291 -37.08 -14.28 -4.29
N VAL A 292 -37.84 -13.27 -4.73
CA VAL A 292 -39.23 -13.41 -5.15
C VAL A 292 -39.27 -12.95 -6.61
#